data_AF-A0A8S2K0D8-F1
#
_entry.id   AF-A0A8S2K0D8-F1
#
_cell.length_a   1.000
_cell.length_b   1.000
_cell.length_c   1.000
_cell.angle_alpha   90.00
_cell.angle_beta   90.00
_cell.angle_gamma   90.00
#
_symmetry.space_group_name_H-M   'P 1'
#
loop_
_entity.id
_entity.type
_entity.pdbx_description
1 polymer ?
#
loop_
_entity_poly.entity_id
_entity_poly.type
_entity_poly.pdbx_seq_one_letter_code
_entity_poly.pdbx_strand_id
1 'polypeptide(L)'
;MTEFVQPLSQGISRLQVGSIHDVDNFDTDQFSGSLRYVDDHNHHPIIEENVKRKVDKKMRKKEEENEKRAQRQREKDEKRAREQEEKERKKLNNEKQSISRKRIVTMQPISKSKAKIMMLDDSEEYVELGKEDSGKILYNRVCDLMRLEEKDYFGLTFVDNENHKCWLDNDKRARGQLKGHDPVFYFQVKFYPPEPALLQEDITRFVD
;
A
#
# COMPACT_ATOMS: atom_id res chain seq x y z
N MET A 1 -36.77 -27.62 -18.27
CA MET A 1 -36.39 -28.56 -19.35
C MET A 1 -35.47 -27.77 -20.25
N THR A 2 -34.15 -27.82 -20.09
CA THR A 2 -33.28 -28.95 -20.43
C THR A 2 -32.02 -28.97 -19.55
N GLU A 3 -31.53 -30.19 -19.30
CA GLU A 3 -30.34 -30.56 -18.54
C GLU A 3 -29.04 -30.57 -19.38
N PHE A 4 -27.96 -30.97 -18.72
CA PHE A 4 -26.62 -31.42 -19.17
C PHE A 4 -25.51 -30.38 -19.38
N VAL A 5 -24.25 -30.56 -18.95
CA VAL A 5 -23.54 -31.37 -17.92
C VAL A 5 -22.05 -30.93 -17.98
N GLN A 6 -21.51 -30.53 -16.82
CA GLN A 6 -20.15 -30.63 -16.22
C GLN A 6 -18.81 -30.62 -17.05
N PRO A 7 -17.60 -30.75 -16.43
CA PRO A 7 -16.64 -29.64 -16.35
C PRO A 7 -15.20 -30.00 -16.80
N LEU A 8 -14.26 -29.04 -16.82
CA LEU A 8 -12.84 -29.32 -17.09
C LEU A 8 -11.91 -28.91 -15.93
N SER A 9 -11.49 -29.95 -15.22
CA SER A 9 -10.17 -30.26 -14.64
C SER A 9 -9.33 -29.14 -14.00
N GLN A 10 -9.13 -29.29 -12.69
CA GLN A 10 -8.05 -28.66 -11.91
C GLN A 10 -6.72 -29.40 -12.12
N GLY A 11 -5.62 -28.65 -12.17
CA GLY A 11 -4.25 -29.17 -12.09
C GLY A 11 -3.54 -28.58 -10.88
N ILE A 12 -3.40 -29.37 -9.81
CA ILE A 12 -2.60 -29.05 -8.63
C ILE A 12 -1.55 -30.15 -8.48
N SER A 13 -0.30 -29.83 -8.77
CA SER A 13 0.83 -30.74 -8.59
C SER A 13 1.24 -30.75 -7.11
N ARG A 14 0.93 -31.86 -6.44
CA ARG A 14 1.34 -32.21 -5.08
C ARG A 14 2.74 -32.83 -5.12
N LEU A 15 3.73 -32.18 -4.50
CA LEU A 15 5.05 -32.76 -4.26
C LEU A 15 4.94 -33.77 -3.11
N GLN A 16 5.38 -35.00 -3.38
CA GLN A 16 5.37 -36.12 -2.44
C GLN A 16 6.72 -36.22 -1.74
N VAL A 17 6.67 -36.25 -0.41
CA VAL A 17 7.81 -36.43 0.50
C VAL A 17 8.10 -37.94 0.56
N GLY A 18 9.29 -38.36 0.16
CA GLY A 18 9.74 -39.75 0.25
C GLY A 18 10.26 -40.07 1.64
N SER A 19 9.61 -41.01 2.31
CA SER A 19 10.02 -41.64 3.57
C SER A 19 10.89 -42.86 3.24
N ILE A 20 12.10 -42.93 3.76
CA ILE A 20 12.98 -44.10 3.65
C ILE A 20 12.88 -44.87 4.97
N HIS A 21 12.35 -46.09 4.90
CA HIS A 21 12.41 -47.09 5.96
C HIS A 21 13.42 -48.16 5.56
N ASP A 22 14.18 -48.61 6.56
CA ASP A 22 15.22 -49.63 6.58
C ASP A 22 14.76 -51.03 6.11
N VAL A 23 15.67 -51.80 5.51
CA VAL A 23 15.73 -53.26 5.73
C VAL A 23 17.13 -53.82 5.44
N ASP A 24 17.66 -54.56 6.42
CA ASP A 24 18.86 -55.42 6.36
C ASP A 24 18.63 -56.73 5.58
N ASN A 25 19.68 -57.27 4.93
CA ASN A 25 20.11 -58.69 4.96
C ASN A 25 21.25 -58.89 3.93
N PHE A 26 22.49 -59.18 4.36
CA PHE A 26 23.06 -60.52 4.66
C PHE A 26 23.27 -61.37 3.40
N ASP A 27 24.54 -61.47 2.98
CA ASP A 27 25.01 -62.69 2.32
C ASP A 27 26.50 -62.92 2.62
N THR A 28 26.77 -64.05 3.25
CA THR A 28 28.07 -64.62 3.56
C THR A 28 28.25 -65.81 2.62
N ASP A 29 29.29 -65.83 1.78
CA ASP A 29 30.25 -66.95 1.77
C ASP A 29 31.43 -66.78 0.78
N GLN A 30 32.48 -67.53 1.10
CA GLN A 30 33.51 -68.09 0.19
C GLN A 30 34.53 -67.15 -0.46
N PHE A 31 35.79 -67.23 0.02
CA PHE A 31 36.84 -67.93 -0.71
C PHE A 31 38.03 -68.23 0.21
N SER A 32 38.33 -69.52 0.38
CA SER A 32 39.51 -70.05 1.04
C SER A 32 40.74 -69.97 0.12
N GLY A 33 41.86 -69.46 0.62
CA GLY A 33 43.16 -69.52 -0.05
C GLY A 33 44.29 -69.55 0.98
N SER A 34 45.12 -70.59 0.91
CA SER A 34 46.04 -71.05 1.96
C SER A 34 47.51 -70.67 1.66
N LEU A 35 48.26 -70.37 2.74
CA LEU A 35 49.69 -70.66 2.99
C LEU A 35 50.81 -69.92 2.23
N ARG A 36 51.60 -69.07 2.92
CA ARG A 36 52.94 -69.38 3.52
C ARG A 36 53.68 -68.10 3.97
N TYR A 37 54.45 -68.27 5.05
CA TYR A 37 55.29 -67.32 5.79
C TYR A 37 56.40 -66.62 4.97
N VAL A 38 56.70 -65.37 5.34
CA VAL A 38 58.05 -64.94 5.74
C VAL A 38 57.94 -63.79 6.77
N ASP A 39 58.43 -64.06 7.98
CA ASP A 39 58.73 -63.05 8.99
C ASP A 39 59.90 -62.18 8.52
N ASP A 40 59.79 -60.86 8.70
CA ASP A 40 60.97 -60.06 8.99
C ASP A 40 60.59 -58.88 9.88
N HIS A 41 60.93 -59.01 11.16
CA HIS A 41 60.82 -57.96 12.16
C HIS A 41 61.73 -56.79 11.77
N ASN A 42 61.14 -55.70 11.28
CA ASN A 42 61.67 -54.36 11.53
C ASN A 42 60.58 -53.29 11.48
N HIS A 43 59.56 -53.40 12.33
CA HIS A 43 58.64 -52.28 12.59
C HIS A 43 59.25 -51.37 13.65
N HIS A 44 59.84 -50.27 13.20
CA HIS A 44 60.46 -49.24 14.03
C HIS A 44 59.37 -48.32 14.61
N PRO A 45 59.00 -48.43 15.91
CA PRO A 45 57.82 -47.76 16.50
C PRO A 45 57.90 -46.22 16.46
N ILE A 46 59.10 -45.66 16.29
CA ILE A 46 59.34 -44.22 16.23
C ILE A 46 58.83 -43.61 14.91
N ILE A 47 58.75 -44.38 13.81
CA ILE A 47 58.25 -43.86 12.53
C ILE A 47 56.74 -43.70 12.59
N GLU A 48 56.02 -44.71 13.09
CA GLU A 48 54.56 -44.67 13.26
C GLU A 48 54.13 -43.58 14.25
N GLU A 49 54.85 -43.42 15.35
CA GLU A 49 54.55 -42.37 16.33
C GLU A 49 54.75 -40.96 15.75
N ASN A 50 55.80 -40.75 14.96
CA ASN A 50 56.04 -39.46 14.28
C ASN A 50 55.02 -39.17 13.17
N VAL A 51 54.56 -40.21 12.45
CA VAL A 51 53.47 -40.10 11.46
C VAL A 51 52.16 -39.76 12.16
N LYS A 52 51.83 -40.46 13.27
CA LYS A 52 50.64 -40.19 14.09
C LYS A 52 50.64 -38.76 14.64
N ARG A 53 51.76 -38.31 15.22
CA ARG A 53 51.92 -36.91 15.69
C ARG A 53 51.77 -35.87 14.57
N LYS A 54 52.22 -36.16 13.34
CA LYS A 54 52.02 -35.28 12.17
C LYS A 54 50.56 -35.25 11.70
N VAL A 55 49.88 -36.39 11.71
CA VAL A 55 48.45 -36.50 11.40
C VAL A 55 47.62 -35.77 12.45
N ASP A 56 47.90 -35.94 13.74
CA ASP A 56 47.20 -35.27 14.84
C ASP A 56 47.37 -33.75 14.79
N LYS A 57 48.59 -33.25 14.53
CA LYS A 57 48.83 -31.81 14.31
C LYS A 57 48.08 -31.28 13.08
N LYS A 58 48.01 -32.06 12.00
CA LYS A 58 47.28 -31.68 10.78
C LYS A 58 45.77 -31.66 11.00
N MET A 59 45.24 -32.62 11.77
CA MET A 59 43.83 -32.68 12.15
C MET A 59 43.43 -31.50 13.05
N ARG A 60 44.21 -31.19 14.10
CA ARG A 60 43.96 -30.03 14.96
C ARG A 60 43.97 -28.71 14.20
N LYS A 61 44.90 -28.54 13.25
CA LYS A 61 44.97 -27.33 12.41
C LYS A 61 43.75 -27.20 11.47
N LYS A 62 43.27 -28.33 10.95
CA LYS A 62 42.06 -28.39 10.10
C LYS A 62 40.79 -28.11 10.90
N GLU A 63 40.73 -28.57 12.14
CA GLU A 63 39.62 -28.33 13.07
C GLU A 63 39.55 -26.85 13.47
N GLU A 64 40.67 -26.21 13.81
CA GLU A 64 40.74 -24.76 14.07
C GLU A 64 40.34 -23.91 12.85
N GLU A 65 40.70 -24.34 11.64
CA GLU A 65 40.31 -23.66 10.40
C GLU A 65 38.80 -23.79 10.14
N ASN A 66 38.23 -24.96 10.44
CA ASN A 66 36.80 -25.20 10.33
C ASN A 66 36.00 -24.40 11.37
N GLU A 67 36.51 -24.31 12.61
CA GLU A 67 35.96 -23.47 13.68
C GLU A 67 35.95 -21.99 13.26
N LYS A 68 37.07 -21.48 12.72
CA LYS A 68 37.16 -20.10 12.20
C LYS A 68 36.20 -19.84 11.03
N ARG A 69 36.00 -20.84 10.16
CA ARG A 69 35.04 -20.74 9.04
C ARG A 69 33.60 -20.73 9.56
N ALA A 70 33.29 -21.56 10.56
CA ALA A 70 31.99 -21.58 11.22
C ALA A 70 31.71 -20.24 11.94
N GLN A 71 32.70 -19.67 12.63
CA GLN A 71 32.60 -18.38 13.30
C GLN A 71 32.28 -17.25 12.30
N ARG A 72 33.03 -17.17 11.19
CA ARG A 72 32.79 -16.16 10.13
C ARG A 72 31.43 -16.31 9.46
N GLN A 73 30.93 -17.54 9.34
CA GLN A 73 29.62 -17.80 8.78
C GLN A 73 28.52 -17.33 9.73
N ARG A 74 28.63 -17.64 11.03
CA ARG A 74 27.72 -17.17 12.08
C ARG A 74 27.65 -15.63 12.12
N GLU A 75 28.79 -14.95 12.10
CA GLU A 75 28.84 -13.48 12.07
C GLU A 75 28.18 -12.88 10.82
N LYS A 76 28.35 -13.51 9.65
CA LYS A 76 27.68 -13.09 8.41
C LYS A 76 26.17 -13.26 8.49
N ASP A 77 25.71 -14.38 9.03
CA ASP A 77 24.29 -14.69 9.14
C ASP A 77 23.61 -13.77 10.18
N GLU A 78 24.29 -13.46 11.28
CA GLU A 78 23.83 -12.48 12.27
C GLU A 78 23.75 -11.06 11.67
N LYS A 79 24.75 -10.64 10.89
CA LYS A 79 24.71 -9.34 10.20
C LYS A 79 23.54 -9.24 9.22
N ARG A 80 23.27 -10.31 8.46
CA ARG A 80 22.12 -10.39 7.55
C ARG A 80 20.80 -10.32 8.30
N ALA A 81 20.68 -11.01 9.43
CA ALA A 81 19.48 -10.97 10.27
C ALA A 81 19.20 -9.56 10.79
N ARG A 82 20.23 -8.85 11.30
CA ARG A 82 20.10 -7.45 11.77
C ARG A 82 19.67 -6.50 10.65
N GLU A 83 20.23 -6.66 9.45
CA GLU A 83 19.85 -5.84 8.29
C GLU A 83 18.40 -6.11 7.84
N GLN A 84 17.94 -7.36 7.95
CA GLN A 84 16.56 -7.75 7.63
C GLN A 84 15.58 -7.16 8.65
N GLU A 85 15.89 -7.23 9.94
CA GLU A 85 15.08 -6.62 11.00
C GLU A 85 14.99 -5.09 10.84
N GLU A 86 16.09 -4.43 10.48
CA GLU A 86 16.09 -2.98 10.24
C GLU A 86 15.21 -2.60 9.03
N LYS A 87 15.27 -3.38 7.94
CA LYS A 87 14.39 -3.21 6.77
C LYS A 87 12.93 -3.42 7.14
N GLU A 88 12.62 -4.41 7.96
CA GLU A 88 11.26 -4.66 8.45
C GLU A 88 10.76 -3.54 9.36
N ARG A 89 11.60 -3.04 10.28
CA ARG A 89 11.29 -1.85 11.11
C ARG A 89 11.01 -0.61 10.25
N LYS A 90 11.81 -0.38 9.21
CA LYS A 90 11.61 0.72 8.26
C LYS A 90 10.32 0.56 7.46
N LYS A 91 10.00 -0.66 7.00
CA LYS A 91 8.73 -0.98 6.34
C LYS A 91 7.54 -0.73 7.26
N LEU A 92 7.57 -1.25 8.49
CA LEU A 92 6.53 -1.07 9.49
C LEU A 92 6.33 0.41 9.84
N ASN A 93 7.41 1.20 9.92
CA ASN A 93 7.30 2.63 10.18
C ASN A 93 6.68 3.39 9.00
N ASN A 94 7.07 3.06 7.76
CA ASN A 94 6.47 3.65 6.56
C ASN A 94 4.99 3.23 6.40
N GLU A 95 4.66 1.99 6.74
CA GLU A 95 3.28 1.49 6.76
C GLU A 95 2.46 2.17 7.86
N LYS A 96 3.00 2.31 9.08
CA LYS A 96 2.37 3.09 10.17
C LYS A 96 2.19 4.56 9.80
N GLN A 97 3.16 5.17 9.11
CA GLN A 97 3.07 6.55 8.63
C GLN A 97 2.04 6.69 7.50
N SER A 98 1.96 5.72 6.60
CA SER A 98 0.95 5.63 5.52
C SER A 98 -0.46 5.39 6.07
N ILE A 99 -0.60 4.51 7.06
CA ILE A 99 -1.84 4.22 7.78
C ILE A 99 -2.26 5.44 8.62
N SER A 100 -1.34 6.17 9.24
CA SER A 100 -1.65 7.41 9.97
C SER A 100 -2.17 8.48 9.00
N ARG A 101 -1.53 8.67 7.83
CA ARG A 101 -2.05 9.53 6.76
C ARG A 101 -3.41 9.05 6.22
N LYS A 102 -3.63 7.74 6.10
CA LYS A 102 -4.94 7.16 5.70
C LYS A 102 -6.01 7.28 6.78
N ARG A 103 -5.69 7.15 8.08
CA ARG A 103 -6.65 7.29 9.19
C ARG A 103 -7.07 8.74 9.43
N ILE A 104 -6.20 9.70 9.13
CA ILE A 104 -6.59 11.12 9.03
C ILE A 104 -7.61 11.31 7.88
N VAL A 105 -7.61 10.45 6.87
CA VAL A 105 -8.56 10.49 5.74
C VAL A 105 -9.84 9.65 5.99
N THR A 106 -9.87 8.73 6.98
CA THR A 106 -10.98 7.77 7.12
C THR A 106 -11.76 7.76 8.44
N MET A 107 -11.51 8.63 9.43
CA MET A 107 -12.42 8.77 10.60
C MET A 107 -12.54 10.20 11.12
N GLN A 108 -12.71 11.16 10.21
CA GLN A 108 -13.66 12.23 10.51
C GLN A 108 -15.00 11.79 9.92
N PRO A 109 -16.17 12.12 10.53
CA PRO A 109 -17.40 12.13 9.73
C PRO A 109 -17.03 12.90 8.45
N ILE A 110 -17.47 12.46 7.26
CA ILE A 110 -17.26 13.21 6.02
C ILE A 110 -17.65 14.64 6.34
N SER A 111 -16.65 15.47 6.64
CA SER A 111 -16.92 16.70 7.35
C SER A 111 -17.39 17.59 6.24
N LYS A 112 -18.72 17.62 6.08
CA LYS A 112 -19.39 18.61 5.27
C LYS A 112 -18.99 19.94 5.88
N SER A 113 -17.93 20.51 5.35
CA SER A 113 -17.49 21.84 5.68
C SER A 113 -18.52 22.82 5.16
N LYS A 114 -18.76 23.91 5.88
CA LYS A 114 -19.66 24.96 5.40
C LYS A 114 -18.93 25.82 4.36
N ALA A 115 -19.63 26.15 3.28
CA ALA A 115 -19.27 27.21 2.34
C ALA A 115 -20.00 28.49 2.75
N LYS A 116 -19.30 29.61 2.73
CA LYS A 116 -19.88 30.94 2.94
C LYS A 116 -20.38 31.46 1.60
N ILE A 117 -21.64 31.88 1.54
CA ILE A 117 -22.29 32.47 0.38
C ILE A 117 -22.62 33.91 0.71
N MET A 118 -22.04 34.83 -0.05
CA MET A 118 -22.44 36.24 -0.03
C MET A 118 -23.65 36.40 -0.95
N MET A 119 -24.76 36.85 -0.39
CA MET A 119 -26.02 37.03 -1.10
C MET A 119 -26.07 38.40 -1.81
N LEU A 120 -27.12 38.63 -2.61
CA LEU A 120 -27.27 39.89 -3.37
C LEU A 120 -27.54 41.12 -2.50
N ASP A 121 -28.07 40.90 -1.29
CA ASP A 121 -28.30 41.92 -0.26
C ASP A 121 -27.12 42.05 0.71
N ASP A 122 -25.95 41.51 0.34
CA ASP A 122 -24.73 41.43 1.15
C ASP A 122 -24.86 40.59 2.44
N SER A 123 -25.96 39.86 2.63
CA SER A 123 -26.07 38.92 3.75
C SER A 123 -25.17 37.69 3.55
N GLU A 124 -24.81 37.04 4.67
CA GLU A 124 -23.93 35.87 4.67
C GLU A 124 -24.71 34.61 5.05
N GLU A 125 -24.78 33.67 4.12
CA GLU A 125 -25.39 32.37 4.35
C GLU A 125 -24.35 31.25 4.33
N TYR A 126 -24.61 30.20 5.10
CA TYR A 126 -23.67 29.06 5.21
C TYR A 126 -24.31 27.77 4.73
N VAL A 127 -23.77 27.22 3.64
CA VAL A 127 -24.30 26.02 3.00
C VAL A 127 -23.35 24.85 3.20
N GLU A 128 -23.88 23.66 3.49
CA GLU A 128 -23.06 22.45 3.55
C GLU A 128 -22.36 22.23 2.19
N LEU A 129 -21.05 22.00 2.22
CA LEU A 129 -20.23 21.66 1.06
C LEU A 129 -19.42 20.39 1.34
N GLY A 130 -19.84 19.30 0.72
CA GLY A 130 -19.14 18.03 0.71
C GLY A 130 -17.86 18.09 -0.13
N LYS A 131 -16.89 17.24 0.20
CA LYS A 131 -15.60 17.19 -0.50
C LYS A 131 -15.74 16.92 -2.00
N GLU A 132 -16.70 16.09 -2.37
CA GLU A 132 -16.96 15.64 -3.76
C GLU A 132 -18.13 16.35 -4.43
N ASP A 133 -18.72 17.37 -3.78
CA ASP A 133 -19.85 18.10 -4.36
C ASP A 133 -19.41 18.91 -5.60
N SER A 134 -20.17 18.77 -6.68
CA SER A 134 -20.02 19.59 -7.88
C SER A 134 -20.55 21.01 -7.65
N GLY A 135 -20.14 21.94 -8.53
CA GLY A 135 -20.67 23.30 -8.54
C GLY A 135 -22.20 23.31 -8.64
N LYS A 136 -22.78 22.41 -9.45
CA LYS A 136 -24.22 22.24 -9.58
C LYS A 136 -24.91 21.86 -8.27
N ILE A 137 -24.32 20.96 -7.49
CA ILE A 137 -24.89 20.53 -6.19
C ILE A 137 -24.90 21.70 -5.21
N LEU A 138 -23.80 22.44 -5.10
CA LEU A 138 -23.72 23.62 -4.25
C LEU A 138 -24.74 24.68 -4.70
N TYR A 139 -24.77 24.98 -6.00
CA TYR A 139 -25.66 25.96 -6.59
C TYR A 139 -27.13 25.64 -6.33
N ASN A 140 -27.53 24.39 -6.54
CA ASN A 140 -28.91 23.95 -6.28
C ASN A 140 -29.30 24.16 -4.81
N ARG A 141 -28.42 23.84 -3.85
CA ARG A 141 -28.69 24.07 -2.42
C ARG A 141 -28.89 25.55 -2.11
N VAL A 142 -28.11 26.44 -2.72
CA VAL A 142 -28.29 27.90 -2.57
C VAL A 142 -29.64 28.33 -3.14
N CYS A 143 -30.01 27.86 -4.32
CA CYS A 143 -31.32 28.15 -4.91
C CYS A 143 -32.48 27.64 -4.05
N ASP A 144 -32.35 26.44 -3.47
CA ASP A 144 -33.38 25.84 -2.64
C ASP A 144 -33.56 26.61 -1.31
N LEU A 145 -32.46 27.12 -0.73
CA LEU A 145 -32.51 28.02 0.44
C LEU A 145 -33.25 29.31 0.14
N MET A 146 -33.03 29.87 -1.05
CA MET A 146 -33.67 31.10 -1.52
C MET A 146 -35.07 30.90 -2.08
N ARG A 147 -35.53 29.64 -2.20
CA ARG A 147 -36.76 29.26 -2.93
C ARG A 147 -36.82 29.88 -4.33
N LEU A 148 -35.67 29.94 -4.99
CA LEU A 148 -35.52 30.59 -6.29
C LEU A 148 -36.13 29.73 -7.40
N GLU A 149 -37.13 30.27 -8.10
CA GLU A 149 -37.72 29.62 -9.26
C GLU A 149 -36.83 29.75 -10.50
N GLU A 150 -36.30 30.94 -10.75
CA GLU A 150 -35.64 31.28 -12.01
C GLU A 150 -34.12 31.11 -11.93
N LYS A 151 -33.69 29.86 -11.74
CA LYS A 151 -32.28 29.50 -11.50
C LYS A 151 -31.36 29.89 -12.66
N ASP A 152 -31.85 29.97 -13.90
CA ASP A 152 -30.99 30.21 -15.06
C ASP A 152 -30.42 31.64 -15.13
N TYR A 153 -30.98 32.59 -14.37
CA TYR A 153 -30.52 33.98 -14.36
C TYR A 153 -29.38 34.25 -13.38
N PHE A 154 -29.09 33.30 -12.49
CA PHE A 154 -28.13 33.48 -11.43
C PHE A 154 -26.98 32.50 -11.54
N GLY A 155 -25.96 32.73 -10.72
CA GLY A 155 -24.85 31.82 -10.56
C GLY A 155 -24.03 32.17 -9.33
N LEU A 156 -23.04 31.33 -9.08
CA LEU A 156 -22.04 31.60 -8.06
C LEU A 156 -20.75 32.05 -8.73
N THR A 157 -20.09 33.00 -8.10
CA THR A 157 -18.72 33.39 -8.43
C THR A 157 -17.82 33.20 -7.22
N PHE A 158 -16.52 33.12 -7.43
CA PHE A 158 -15.50 33.10 -6.38
C PHE A 158 -14.33 33.97 -6.83
N VAL A 159 -13.46 34.31 -5.88
CA VAL A 159 -12.20 34.99 -6.16
C VAL A 159 -11.12 33.92 -6.25
N ASP A 160 -10.41 33.86 -7.38
CA ASP A 160 -9.32 32.92 -7.58
C ASP A 160 -8.01 33.40 -6.94
N ASN A 161 -6.94 32.61 -7.08
CA ASN A 161 -5.63 32.89 -6.51
C ASN A 161 -4.97 34.16 -7.09
N GLU A 162 -5.42 34.62 -8.27
CA GLU A 162 -4.94 35.83 -8.93
C GLU A 162 -5.84 37.03 -8.62
N ASN A 163 -6.75 36.87 -7.66
CA ASN A 163 -7.73 37.87 -7.23
C ASN A 163 -8.72 38.26 -8.34
N HIS A 164 -8.96 37.35 -9.28
CA HIS A 164 -9.95 37.51 -10.35
C HIS A 164 -11.29 36.90 -9.95
N LYS A 165 -12.37 37.57 -10.33
CA LYS A 165 -13.73 37.04 -10.15
C LYS A 165 -14.01 36.00 -11.24
N CYS A 166 -14.20 34.75 -10.83
CA CYS A 166 -14.47 33.62 -11.71
C CYS A 166 -15.87 33.06 -11.45
N TRP A 167 -16.57 32.66 -12.51
CA TRP A 167 -17.81 31.90 -12.39
C TRP A 167 -17.52 30.48 -11.91
N LEU A 168 -18.35 29.99 -11.00
CA LEU A 168 -18.36 28.59 -10.60
C LEU A 168 -18.84 27.73 -11.77
N ASP A 169 -18.01 26.76 -12.16
CA ASP A 169 -18.36 25.75 -13.15
C ASP A 169 -19.23 24.67 -12.50
N ASN A 170 -20.40 24.43 -13.06
CA ASN A 170 -21.41 23.51 -12.53
C ASN A 170 -20.98 22.03 -12.63
N ASP A 171 -20.18 21.70 -13.64
CA ASP A 171 -19.79 20.31 -13.93
C ASP A 171 -18.50 19.91 -13.21
N LYS A 172 -17.78 20.88 -12.64
CA LYS A 172 -16.56 20.64 -11.87
C LYS A 172 -16.85 20.61 -10.37
N ARG A 173 -15.96 19.95 -9.62
CA ARG A 173 -16.00 19.92 -8.15
C ARG A 173 -15.81 21.34 -7.60
N ALA A 174 -16.73 21.83 -6.78
CA ALA A 174 -16.74 23.24 -6.36
C ALA A 174 -15.46 23.60 -5.59
N ARG A 175 -15.09 22.79 -4.58
CA ARG A 175 -13.84 22.96 -3.83
C ARG A 175 -12.58 22.79 -4.68
N GLY A 176 -12.65 22.05 -5.78
CA GLY A 176 -11.53 21.89 -6.70
C GLY A 176 -11.17 23.18 -7.44
N GLN A 177 -12.15 24.06 -7.66
CA GLN A 177 -11.97 25.32 -8.40
C GLN A 177 -11.28 26.40 -7.55
N LEU A 178 -11.41 26.32 -6.22
CA LEU A 178 -10.81 27.25 -5.27
C LEU A 178 -9.31 27.03 -5.03
N LYS A 179 -8.70 25.97 -5.59
CA LYS A 179 -7.26 25.64 -5.44
C LYS A 179 -6.74 25.67 -3.98
N GLY A 180 -7.59 25.34 -3.01
CA GLY A 180 -7.23 25.29 -1.59
C GLY A 180 -7.56 26.54 -0.77
N HIS A 181 -8.14 27.59 -1.39
CA HIS A 181 -8.69 28.74 -0.68
C HIS A 181 -9.96 28.39 0.08
N ASP A 182 -10.33 29.28 1.01
CA ASP A 182 -11.56 29.16 1.78
C ASP A 182 -12.79 29.14 0.85
N PRO A 183 -13.82 28.34 1.18
CA PRO A 183 -15.02 28.19 0.35
C PRO A 183 -15.96 29.40 0.48
N VAL A 184 -15.53 30.54 -0.02
CA VAL A 184 -16.32 31.78 -0.12
C VAL A 184 -16.80 31.95 -1.56
N PHE A 185 -18.11 32.03 -1.73
CA PHE A 185 -18.76 32.25 -3.01
C PHE A 185 -19.69 33.46 -2.94
N TYR A 186 -19.98 34.06 -4.08
CA TYR A 186 -20.85 35.22 -4.22
C TYR A 186 -21.97 34.88 -5.18
N PHE A 187 -23.21 35.01 -4.71
CA PHE A 187 -24.41 34.81 -5.50
C PHE A 187 -24.63 36.04 -6.39
N GLN A 188 -24.67 35.83 -7.70
CA GLN A 188 -24.63 36.90 -8.70
C GLN A 188 -25.64 36.67 -9.81
N VAL A 189 -26.16 37.75 -10.37
CA VAL A 189 -26.90 37.73 -11.63
C VAL A 189 -25.92 37.50 -12.80
N LYS A 190 -26.23 36.53 -13.67
CA LYS A 190 -25.52 36.29 -14.93
C LYS A 190 -26.07 37.17 -16.04
N PHE A 191 -27.37 37.03 -16.29
CA PHE A 191 -28.10 37.75 -17.34
C PHE A 191 -29.55 37.90 -16.89
N TYR A 192 -30.16 39.04 -17.19
CA TYR A 192 -31.61 39.20 -17.14
C TYR A 192 -32.20 38.72 -18.47
N PRO A 193 -33.40 38.13 -18.48
CA PRO A 193 -34.10 37.93 -19.73
C PRO A 193 -34.36 39.30 -20.38
N PRO A 194 -34.32 39.39 -21.72
CA PRO A 194 -34.55 40.63 -22.46
C PRO A 194 -35.96 41.22 -22.23
N GLU A 195 -36.89 40.47 -21.63
CA GLU A 195 -38.17 40.97 -21.15
C GLU A 195 -38.35 40.70 -19.64
N PRO A 196 -38.23 41.72 -18.77
CA PRO A 196 -38.45 41.61 -17.32
C PRO A 196 -39.90 41.23 -16.92
N ALA A 197 -40.85 41.39 -17.85
CA ALA A 197 -42.28 41.22 -17.61
C ALA A 197 -42.76 39.76 -17.55
N LEU A 198 -41.89 38.80 -17.88
CA LEU A 198 -42.19 37.36 -17.89
C LEU A 198 -41.76 36.63 -16.61
N LEU A 199 -41.13 37.34 -15.66
CA LEU A 199 -40.74 36.75 -14.38
C LEU A 199 -41.99 36.52 -13.52
N GLN A 200 -42.16 35.31 -12.99
CA GLN A 200 -43.39 34.92 -12.25
C GLN A 200 -43.49 35.55 -10.85
N GLU A 201 -42.39 36.08 -10.29
CA GLU A 201 -42.39 36.71 -8.97
C GLU A 201 -42.17 38.24 -9.01
N ASP A 202 -42.95 38.96 -8.21
CA ASP A 202 -43.00 40.44 -8.15
C ASP A 202 -41.80 41.10 -7.43
N ILE A 203 -40.84 40.35 -6.89
CA ILE A 203 -39.67 40.92 -6.18
C ILE A 203 -38.61 41.51 -7.14
N THR A 204 -38.63 41.14 -8.42
CA THR A 204 -37.68 41.62 -9.43
C THR A 204 -38.13 42.91 -10.11
N ARG A 205 -39.26 43.50 -9.67
CA ARG A 205 -39.89 44.64 -10.35
C ARG A 205 -39.36 46.02 -9.91
N PHE A 206 -38.45 46.10 -8.95
CA PHE A 206 -37.92 47.38 -8.45
C PHE A 206 -36.46 47.61 -8.87
N VAL A 207 -36.30 48.10 -10.10
CA VAL A 207 -35.24 49.06 -10.48
C VAL A 207 -35.74 49.79 -11.73
N ASP A 208 -36.44 50.88 -11.49
CA ASP A 208 -36.65 51.99 -12.44
C ASP A 208 -35.93 53.22 -11.86
#